data_AF-A0A561SJH7-F1
#
_entry.id   AF-A0A561SJH7-F1
#
_cell.length_a   1.000
_cell.length_b   1.000
_cell.length_c   1.000
_cell.angle_alpha   90.00
_cell.angle_beta   90.00
_cell.angle_gamma   90.00
#
_symmetry.space_group_name_H-M   'P 1'
#
loop_
_entity.id
_entity.type
_entity.pdbx_description
1 polymer ?
#
loop_
_entity_poly.entity_id
_entity_poly.type
_entity_poly.pdbx_seq_one_letter_code
_entity_poly.pdbx_strand_id
1 'polypeptide(L)' 'MCDPDPMRAVEDALGRQEFDEIIVSTLPVRLSRWLHQDLPARLGRKFHLPVTHVAAKDV' A
#
# COMPACT_ATOMS: atom_id res chain seq x y z
N MET A 1 -0.88 -17.58 4.42
CA MET A 1 -2.25 -17.29 3.95
C MET A 1 -2.49 -15.78 3.84
N CYS A 2 -1.53 -15.01 3.31
CA CYS A 2 -1.72 -13.60 2.96
C CYS A 2 -1.67 -13.53 1.43
N ASP A 3 -2.62 -12.84 0.80
CA ASP A 3 -2.62 -12.67 -0.66
C ASP A 3 -1.40 -11.82 -1.07
N PRO A 4 -0.58 -12.26 -2.03
CA PRO A 4 0.58 -11.49 -2.49
C PRO A 4 0.19 -10.18 -3.21
N ASP A 5 -1.07 -10.01 -3.60
CA ASP A 5 -1.59 -8.75 -4.12
C ASP A 5 -1.92 -7.79 -2.96
N PRO A 6 -1.18 -6.68 -2.82
CA PRO A 6 -1.43 -5.70 -1.76
C PRO A 6 -2.82 -5.07 -1.83
N MET A 7 -3.45 -4.97 -3.01
CA MET A 7 -4.80 -4.41 -3.10
C MET A 7 -5.84 -5.29 -2.42
N ARG A 8 -5.71 -6.62 -2.58
CA ARG A 8 -6.59 -7.60 -1.93
C ARG A 8 -6.32 -7.71 -0.45
N ALA A 9 -5.04 -7.69 -0.07
CA ALA A 9 -4.66 -7.71 1.34
C ALA A 9 -5.27 -6.52 2.12
N VAL A 10 -5.28 -5.31 1.53
CA VAL A 10 -5.91 -4.14 2.13
C VAL A 10 -7.43 -4.28 2.18
N GLU A 11 -8.07 -4.73 1.11
CA GLU A 11 -9.53 -4.95 1.05
C GLU A 11 -10.00 -5.94 2.11
N ASP A 12 -9.28 -7.05 2.27
CA ASP A 12 -9.55 -8.06 3.29
C ASP A 12 -9.38 -7.53 4.72
N ALA A 13 -8.41 -6.63 4.94
CA ALA A 13 -8.17 -6.02 6.25
C ALA A 13 -9.28 -5.02 6.61
N LEU A 14 -9.62 -4.12 5.68
CA LEU A 14 -10.68 -3.12 5.87
C LEU A 14 -12.07 -3.75 6.03
N GLY A 15 -12.30 -4.93 5.44
CA GLY A 15 -13.55 -5.68 5.63
C GLY A 15 -13.70 -6.30 7.02
N ARG A 16 -12.63 -6.37 7.83
CA ARG A 16 -12.63 -7.01 9.17
C ARG A 16 -12.68 -6.02 10.32
N GLN A 17 -12.13 -4.82 10.12
CA GLN A 17 -12.10 -3.76 11.13
C GLN A 17 -11.94 -2.39 10.47
N GLU A 18 -12.32 -1.34 11.17
CA GLU A 18 -12.13 0.04 10.74
C GLU A 18 -10.69 0.50 11.03
N PHE A 19 -10.16 1.36 10.15
CA PHE A 19 -8.85 1.98 10.28
C PHE A 19 -8.93 3.42 9.83
N ASP A 20 -8.09 4.28 10.41
CA ASP A 20 -8.06 5.71 10.08
C ASP A 20 -7.08 6.03 8.93
N GLU A 21 -6.11 5.16 8.63
CA GLU A 21 -5.04 5.43 7.68
C GLU A 21 -4.41 4.15 7.10
N ILE A 22 -3.88 4.24 5.87
CA ILE A 22 -3.05 3.21 5.24
C ILE A 22 -1.60 3.72 5.12
N ILE A 23 -0.65 3.00 5.72
CA ILE A 23 0.78 3.31 5.58
C ILE A 23 1.42 2.26 4.64
N VAL A 24 1.96 2.72 3.52
CA VAL A 24 2.63 1.87 2.53
C VAL A 24 4.15 2.04 2.67
N SER A 25 4.83 1.02 3.16
CA SER A 25 6.31 0.99 3.17
C SER A 25 6.82 0.23 1.96
N THR A 26 7.76 0.81 1.21
CA THR A 26 8.32 0.18 0.02
C THR A 26 9.84 0.20 0.01
N LEU A 27 10.43 -0.69 -0.81
CA LEU A 27 11.81 -0.58 -1.26
C LEU A 27 12.05 0.79 -1.94
N PRO A 28 13.32 1.20 -2.13
CA PRO A 28 13.63 2.38 -2.93
C PRO A 28 12.99 2.29 -4.32
N VAL A 29 12.68 3.46 -4.91
CA VAL A 29 11.91 3.57 -6.16
C VAL A 29 12.44 2.66 -7.25
N ARG A 30 13.77 2.54 -7.37
CA ARG A 30 14.46 1.72 -8.37
C ARG A 30 14.18 0.22 -8.28
N LEU A 31 13.85 -0.28 -7.08
CA LEU A 31 13.68 -1.70 -6.79
C LEU A 31 12.23 -2.08 -6.50
N SER A 32 11.39 -1.10 -6.16
CA SER A 32 10.01 -1.35 -5.73
C SER A 32 9.07 -1.60 -6.90
N ARG A 33 8.70 -2.86 -7.11
CA ARG A 33 7.63 -3.25 -8.06
C ARG A 33 6.31 -2.54 -7.79
N TRP A 34 5.97 -2.30 -6.53
CA TRP A 34 4.73 -1.63 -6.14
C TRP A 34 4.71 -0.15 -6.55
N LEU A 35 5.87 0.51 -6.52
CA LEU A 35 5.97 1.89 -7.02
C LEU A 35 5.91 1.96 -8.53
N HIS A 36 6.52 1.01 -9.24
CA HIS A 36 6.33 0.89 -10.69
C HIS A 36 4.88 0.63 -11.12
N GLN A 37 4.06 0.09 -10.21
CA GLN A 37 2.63 -0.15 -10.42
C GLN A 37 1.73 0.92 -9.79
N ASP A 38 2.32 2.02 -9.32
CA ASP A 38 1.61 3.16 -8.74
C ASP A 38 0.69 2.76 -7.56
N LEU A 39 1.13 1.81 -6.73
CA LEU A 39 0.31 1.23 -5.67
C LEU A 39 -0.24 2.27 -4.68
N PRO A 40 0.55 3.20 -4.11
CA PRO A 40 0.04 4.17 -3.14
C PRO A 40 -1.10 5.02 -3.70
N ALA A 41 -0.98 5.48 -4.96
CA ALA A 41 -2.03 6.25 -5.61
C ALA A 41 -3.27 5.40 -5.88
N ARG A 42 -3.10 4.14 -6.30
CA ARG A 42 -4.22 3.21 -6.50
C ARG A 42 -4.97 2.93 -5.19
N LEU A 43 -4.25 2.77 -4.08
CA LEU A 43 -4.84 2.62 -2.76
C LEU A 43 -5.65 3.86 -2.38
N GLY A 44 -5.09 5.06 -2.53
CA GLY A 44 -5.78 6.31 -2.20
C GLY A 44 -6.97 6.62 -3.10
N ARG A 45 -7.00 6.10 -4.34
CA ARG A 45 -8.17 6.19 -5.23
C ARG A 45 -9.26 5.18 -4.90
N LYS A 46 -8.89 3.97 -4.50
CA LYS A 46 -9.85 2.88 -4.20
C LYS A 46 -10.45 3.03 -2.81
N PHE A 47 -9.63 3.41 -1.83
CA PHE A 47 -9.99 3.46 -0.43
C PHE A 47 -10.08 4.91 0.02
N HIS A 48 -11.17 5.28 0.69
CA HIS A 48 -11.42 6.64 1.19
C HIS A 48 -10.63 6.96 2.48
N LEU A 49 -9.44 6.36 2.63
CA LEU A 49 -8.55 6.58 3.76
C LEU A 49 -7.31 7.35 3.29
N PRO A 50 -6.75 8.24 4.12
CA PRO A 50 -5.43 8.80 3.88
C PRO A 50 -4.40 7.70 3.63
N VAL A 51 -3.53 7.93 2.64
CA VAL A 51 -2.44 7.02 2.31
C VAL A 51 -1.11 7.73 2.48
N THR A 52 -0.30 7.27 3.42
CA THR A 52 1.07 7.75 3.63
C THR A 52 2.06 6.74 3.05
N HIS A 53 2.93 7.20 2.15
CA HIS A 53 3.98 6.38 1.56
C HIS A 53 5.33 6.65 2.21
N VAL A 54 6.02 5.58 2.63
CA VAL A 54 7.36 5.61 3.20
C VAL A 54 8.30 4.76 2.35
N ALA A 55 9.18 5.42 1.59
CA ALA A 55 10.22 4.74 0.82
C ALA A 55 11.47 4.50 1.68
N ALA A 56 12.04 3.30 1.59
CA ALA A 56 13.39 3.03 2.07
C ALA A 56 14.42 3.88 1.30
N LYS A 57 15.52 4.23 1.98
CA LYS A 57 16.64 4.96 1.37
C LYS A 57 17.59 3.98 0.67
N ASP A 58 18.14 4.37 -0.46
CA ASP A 58 19.31 3.69 -1.04
C ASP A 58 20.49 3.88 -0.07
N VAL A 59 21.13 2.78 0.33
CA VAL A 59 22.26 2.76 1.28
C VAL A 59 23.55 2.45 0.53
#